data_AF-A0AAV7T1A6-F1
#
_entry.id   AF-A0AAV7T1A6-F1
#
_cell.length_a   1.000
_cell.length_b   1.000
_cell.length_c   1.000
_cell.angle_alpha   90.00
_cell.angle_beta   90.00
_cell.angle_gamma   90.00
#
_symmetry.space_group_name_H-M   'P 1'
#
loop_
_entity.id
_entity.type
_entity.pdbx_description
1 polymer ?
#
loop_
_entity_poly.entity_id
_entity_poly.type
_entity_poly.pdbx_seq_one_letter_code
_entity_poly.pdbx_strand_id
1 'polypeptide(L)'
;MLFGCQPRTLLDILAEQWEETEEEVKDLLTYTRELRDNLNNIWEEAHNALRAAQQKQKQSYDTHSAVRTLAVGDKALVLLPSTDNKLLARWQGPY
;
A
#
# COMPACT_ATOMS: atom_id res chain seq x y z
N MET A 1 31.00 21.70 -45.59
CA MET A 1 31.16 22.19 -44.20
C MET A 1 29.78 22.07 -43.56
N LEU A 2 29.47 21.05 -42.77
CA LEU A 2 29.85 20.79 -41.37
C LEU A 2 28.53 20.80 -40.56
N PHE A 3 27.75 19.70 -40.62
CA PHE A 3 26.70 19.46 -39.63
C PHE A 3 27.38 18.88 -38.39
N GLY A 4 28.00 19.74 -37.59
CA GLY A 4 28.95 19.36 -36.54
C GLY A 4 28.50 19.60 -35.11
N CYS A 5 27.30 20.14 -34.86
CA CYS A 5 26.85 20.41 -33.50
C CYS A 5 25.52 19.70 -33.24
N GLN A 6 25.57 18.54 -32.60
CA GLN A 6 24.40 18.00 -31.92
C GLN A 6 24.16 18.88 -30.68
N PRO A 7 22.98 19.51 -30.53
CA PRO A 7 22.71 20.35 -29.37
C PRO A 7 22.69 19.47 -28.11
N ARG A 8 23.32 19.93 -27.01
CA ARG A 8 23.19 19.26 -25.71
C ARG A 8 21.72 19.15 -25.37
N THR A 9 21.25 17.92 -25.26
CA THR A 9 19.89 17.62 -24.87
C THR A 9 19.77 17.59 -23.34
N LEU A 10 18.54 17.67 -22.83
CA LEU A 10 18.29 17.49 -21.40
C LEU A 10 18.79 16.13 -20.89
N LEU A 11 18.82 15.12 -21.78
CA LEU A 11 19.36 13.80 -21.47
C LEU A 11 20.89 13.82 -21.37
N ASP A 12 21.58 14.62 -22.20
CA ASP A 12 23.04 14.78 -22.09
C ASP A 12 23.43 15.49 -20.80
N ILE A 13 22.66 16.49 -20.39
CA ILE A 13 22.86 17.18 -19.11
C ILE A 13 22.61 16.21 -17.94
N LEU A 14 21.54 15.41 -18.00
CA LEU A 14 21.25 14.41 -16.97
C LEU A 14 22.34 13.32 -16.90
N ALA A 15 22.87 12.90 -18.05
CA ALA A 15 23.96 11.92 -18.11
C ALA A 15 25.26 12.49 -17.52
N GLU A 16 25.62 13.73 -17.87
CA GLU A 16 26.78 14.44 -17.28
C GLU A 16 26.64 14.57 -15.77
N GLN A 17 25.44 14.87 -15.24
CA GLN A 17 25.21 14.96 -13.79
C GLN A 17 25.28 13.59 -13.08
N TRP A 18 24.87 12.51 -13.75
CA TRP A 18 25.02 11.15 -13.22
C TRP A 18 26.47 10.66 -13.28
N GLU A 19 27.24 11.06 -14.30
CA GLU A 19 28.67 10.75 -14.40
C GLU A 19 29.53 11.59 -13.45
N GLU A 20 29.13 12.83 -13.12
CA GLU A 20 29.80 13.69 -12.12
C GLU A 20 29.49 13.30 -10.67
N THR A 21 28.54 12.40 -10.43
CA THR A 21 28.32 11.86 -9.09
C THR A 21 29.46 10.89 -8.79
N GLU A 22 30.60 11.42 -8.33
CA GLU A 22 31.59 10.62 -7.61
C GLU A 22 30.82 9.84 -6.54
N GLU A 23 30.76 8.53 -6.69
CA GLU A 23 30.29 7.67 -5.61
C GLU A 23 31.22 7.92 -4.44
N GLU A 24 30.79 8.76 -3.49
CA GLU A 24 31.38 8.83 -2.17
C GLU A 24 31.39 7.38 -1.69
N VAL A 25 32.58 6.76 -1.67
CA VAL A 25 32.76 5.38 -1.20
C VAL A 25 32.45 5.39 0.28
N LYS A 26 31.16 5.37 0.60
CA LYS A 26 30.66 5.28 1.96
C LYS A 26 31.14 3.94 2.48
N ASP A 27 31.82 3.99 3.62
CA ASP A 27 32.19 2.78 4.34
C ASP A 27 30.96 1.88 4.47
N LEU A 28 31.11 0.61 4.09
CA LEU A 28 30.03 -0.39 3.98
C LEU A 28 29.23 -0.49 5.28
N LEU A 29 29.89 -0.33 6.42
CA LEU A 29 29.26 -0.32 7.74
C LEU A 29 28.36 0.89 7.97
N THR A 30 28.77 2.07 7.50
CA THR A 30 27.99 3.30 7.58
C THR A 30 26.76 3.20 6.68
N TYR A 31 26.94 2.75 5.43
CA TYR A 31 25.84 2.56 4.50
C TYR A 31 24.80 1.55 5.00
N THR A 32 25.23 0.39 5.50
CA THR A 32 24.31 -0.64 6.00
C THR A 32 23.57 -0.20 7.27
N ARG A 33 24.19 0.64 8.10
CA ARG A 33 23.53 1.26 9.26
C ARG A 33 22.47 2.27 8.81
N GLU A 34 22.83 3.21 7.93
CA GLU A 34 21.89 4.20 7.37
C GLU A 34 20.69 3.52 6.69
N LEU A 35 20.95 2.46 5.92
CA LEU A 35 19.89 1.70 5.25
C LEU A 35 18.93 1.07 6.27
N ARG A 36 19.45 0.45 7.33
CA ARG A 36 18.61 -0.15 8.37
C ARG A 36 17.75 0.90 9.07
N ASP A 37 18.34 2.03 9.43
CA ASP A 37 17.64 3.10 10.13
C ASP A 37 16.53 3.69 9.24
N ASN A 38 16.82 3.90 7.95
CA ASN A 38 15.82 4.33 6.97
C ASN A 38 14.68 3.32 6.82
N LEU A 39 15.00 2.02 6.73
CA LEU A 39 13.97 0.98 6.63
C LEU A 39 13.09 0.92 7.87
N ASN A 40 13.67 1.09 9.06
CA ASN A 40 12.91 1.12 10.31
C ASN A 40 11.96 2.32 10.35
N ASN A 41 12.44 3.51 9.95
CA ASN A 41 11.61 4.71 9.90
C ASN A 41 10.43 4.55 8.92
N ILE A 42 10.71 4.08 7.69
CA ILE A 42 9.68 3.83 6.68
C ILE A 42 8.67 2.78 7.17
N TRP A 43 9.16 1.73 7.83
CA TRP A 43 8.30 0.69 8.37
C TRP A 43 7.35 1.23 9.44
N GLU A 44 7.84 2.08 10.34
CA GLU A 44 7.03 2.71 11.38
C GLU A 44 5.97 3.64 10.79
N GLU A 45 6.34 4.47 9.81
CA GLU A 45 5.40 5.33 9.08
C GLU A 45 4.33 4.54 8.35
N ALA A 46 4.72 3.49 7.62
CA ALA A 46 3.79 2.61 6.93
C ALA A 46 2.83 1.92 7.90
N HIS A 47 3.32 1.47 9.05
CA HIS A 47 2.48 0.84 10.07
C HIS A 47 1.48 1.82 10.68
N ASN A 48 1.90 3.07 10.93
CA ASN A 48 1.01 4.12 11.43
C ASN A 48 -0.07 4.49 10.40
N ALA A 49 0.30 4.62 9.13
CA ALA A 49 -0.64 4.86 8.04
C ALA A 49 -1.66 3.71 7.89
N LEU A 50 -1.18 2.46 7.98
CA LEU A 50 -2.04 1.28 7.95
C LEU A 50 -3.05 1.29 9.10
N ARG A 51 -2.60 1.60 10.32
CA ARG A 51 -3.48 1.68 11.50
C ARG A 51 -4.55 2.77 11.34
N ALA A 52 -4.16 3.95 10.85
CA ALA A 52 -5.11 5.03 10.59
C ALA A 52 -6.14 4.65 9.52
N ALA A 53 -5.70 4.01 8.43
CA ALA A 53 -6.58 3.50 7.38
C ALA A 53 -7.56 2.46 7.93
N GLN A 54 -7.08 1.50 8.73
CA GLN A 54 -7.92 0.50 9.39
C GLN A 54 -8.97 1.12 10.32
N GLN A 55 -8.59 2.14 11.10
CA GLN A 55 -9.53 2.85 11.98
C GLN A 55 -10.62 3.58 11.19
N LYS A 56 -10.24 4.29 10.13
CA LYS A 56 -11.19 4.96 9.23
C LYS A 56 -12.12 3.96 8.55
N GLN A 57 -11.56 2.85 8.09
CA GLN A 57 -12.30 1.77 7.46
C GLN A 57 -13.34 1.16 8.42
N LYS A 58 -12.93 0.85 9.66
CA LYS A 58 -13.84 0.37 10.70
C LYS A 58 -14.97 1.35 10.95
N GLN A 59 -14.68 2.64 11.15
CA GLN A 59 -15.72 3.65 11.36
C GLN A 59 -16.71 3.70 10.20
N SER A 60 -16.22 3.70 8.96
CA SER A 60 -17.07 3.78 7.77
C SER A 60 -17.96 2.54 7.61
N TYR A 61 -17.43 1.33 7.82
CA TYR A 61 -18.21 0.10 7.68
C TYR A 61 -19.15 -0.15 8.87
N ASP A 62 -18.76 0.28 10.07
CA ASP A 62 -19.58 0.14 11.27
C ASP A 62 -20.71 1.18 11.33
N THR A 63 -20.67 2.27 10.54
CA THR A 63 -21.65 3.38 10.59
C THR A 63 -23.10 2.90 10.40
N HIS A 64 -23.33 1.90 9.56
CA HIS A 64 -24.65 1.29 9.35
C HIS A 64 -24.79 -0.07 10.03
N SER A 65 -23.79 -0.49 10.79
CA SER A 65 -23.87 -1.71 11.59
C SER A 65 -24.69 -1.43 12.84
N ALA A 66 -25.51 -2.40 13.24
CA ALA A 66 -26.23 -2.37 14.50
C ALA A 66 -25.80 -3.58 15.31
N VAL A 67 -25.56 -3.40 16.60
CA VAL A 67 -25.38 -4.51 17.53
C VAL A 67 -26.72 -5.21 17.65
N ARG A 68 -26.83 -6.39 17.04
CA ARG A 68 -28.05 -7.22 17.08
C ARG A 68 -27.77 -8.45 17.94
N THR A 69 -28.53 -8.61 19.01
CA THR A 69 -28.57 -9.85 19.80
C THR A 69 -29.71 -10.71 19.27
N LEU A 70 -29.40 -11.94 18.87
CA LEU A 70 -30.40 -12.90 18.41
C LEU A 70 -30.86 -13.75 19.60
N ALA A 71 -32.17 -13.89 19.78
CA ALA A 71 -32.77 -14.80 20.74
C ALA A 71 -33.29 -16.08 20.07
N VAL A 72 -33.53 -17.11 20.87
CA VAL A 72 -34.15 -18.36 20.39
C VAL A 72 -35.55 -18.04 19.85
N GLY A 73 -35.75 -18.26 18.55
CA GLY A 73 -37.01 -17.95 17.85
C GLY A 73 -36.93 -16.75 16.89
N ASP A 74 -35.85 -15.96 16.92
CA ASP A 74 -35.64 -14.87 15.97
C ASP A 74 -35.22 -15.41 14.60
N LYS A 75 -35.82 -14.86 13.53
CA LYS A 75 -35.44 -15.22 12.16
C LYS A 75 -34.25 -14.41 11.69
N ALA A 76 -33.24 -15.08 11.15
CA ALA A 76 -31.99 -14.45 10.71
C ALA A 76 -31.68 -14.75 9.23
N LEU A 77 -30.96 -13.83 8.60
CA LEU A 77 -30.37 -14.05 7.28
C LEU A 77 -29.10 -14.90 7.44
N VAL A 78 -28.95 -15.90 6.58
CA VAL A 78 -27.77 -16.78 6.55
C VAL A 78 -27.00 -16.52 5.25
N LEU A 79 -25.68 -16.32 5.37
CA LEU A 79 -24.79 -16.16 4.22
C LEU A 79 -24.41 -17.54 3.69
N LEU A 80 -25.01 -17.94 2.56
CA LEU A 80 -24.79 -19.26 1.95
C LEU A 80 -24.01 -19.11 0.64
N PRO A 81 -23.06 -20.02 0.34
CA PRO A 81 -22.38 -20.04 -0.96
C PRO A 81 -23.39 -20.30 -2.07
N SER A 82 -23.27 -19.57 -3.17
CA SER A 82 -24.12 -19.76 -4.34
C SER A 82 -23.71 -21.06 -5.04
N THR A 83 -24.71 -21.84 -5.45
CA THR A 83 -24.49 -23.08 -6.22
C THR A 83 -23.73 -22.82 -7.52
N ASP A 84 -23.91 -21.63 -8.09
CA ASP A 84 -23.37 -21.26 -9.40
C ASP A 84 -21.90 -20.81 -9.32
N ASN A 85 -21.46 -20.28 -8.18
CA ASN A 85 -20.08 -19.83 -7.98
C ASN A 85 -19.65 -19.93 -6.51
N LYS A 86 -18.67 -20.81 -6.25
CA LYS A 86 -18.12 -21.05 -4.90
C LYS A 86 -17.47 -19.82 -4.25
N LEU A 87 -17.10 -18.82 -5.04
CA LEU A 87 -16.53 -17.56 -4.56
C LEU A 87 -17.60 -16.52 -4.15
N LEU A 88 -18.86 -16.74 -4.55
CA LEU A 88 -19.94 -15.80 -4.29
C LEU A 88 -20.90 -16.39 -3.26
N ALA A 89 -20.98 -15.74 -2.10
CA ALA A 89 -22.01 -16.03 -1.11
C ALA A 89 -23.15 -15.00 -1.18
N ARG A 90 -24.38 -15.45 -0.94
CA ARG A 90 -25.59 -14.61 -0.93
C ARG A 90 -26.32 -14.77 0.39
N TRP A 91 -26.89 -13.67 0.88
CA TRP A 91 -27.78 -13.69 2.03
C TRP A 91 -29.11 -14.34 1.65
N GLN A 92 -29.52 -15.37 2.39
CA GLN A 92 -30.77 -16.13 2.18
C GLN A 92 -31.56 -16.22 3.48
N GLY A 93 -32.89 -16.38 3.39
CA GLY A 93 -33.81 -16.36 4.53
C GLY A 93 -34.74 -15.13 4.52
N PRO A 94 -35.34 -14.74 5.65
CA PRO A 94 -35.00 -15.12 7.03
C PRO A 94 -35.69 -16.43 7.46
N TYR A 95 -34.93 -17.36 8.01
CA TYR A 95 -35.39 -18.67 8.48
C TYR A 95 -35.80 -18.62 9.95
#